data_AF-A0A1G4JNX5-F1
#
_entry.id   AF-A0A1G4JNX5-F1
#
_cell.length_a   1.000
_cell.length_b   1.000
_cell.length_c   1.000
_cell.angle_alpha   90.00
_cell.angle_beta   90.00
_cell.angle_gamma   90.00
#
_symmetry.space_group_name_H-M   'P 1'
#
loop_
_entity.id
_entity.type
_entity.pdbx_description
1 polymer ?
#
loop_
_entity_poly.entity_id
_entity_poly.type
_entity_poly.pdbx_seq_one_letter_code
_entity_poly.pdbx_strand_id
1 'polypeptide(L)'
;MSSLLSESDLNDFISPGLACVKPTETIKEDANPGNELEVGKESNELEKVSISLQDCLACSGCITSSEEILLSRQSHTVFLEAWKKLPEDAMLAVSIPPQCRLSLAHYYNIALDVFDKSFINLMKSHFKAEYVVGTQVGRSITINQTNKELAQRKQTSGTKTPALCAVCPGFVLYAEKTKPELVPFLLDVKSPQQITGSLLKRVAPNVYHLTVMPCFDKKLEASRKDSEGEVDCVITPRELVTMLQELDLDLKAFADDVDEIAIKKMCSPPGWDYELHWASNEGSGSGGYAYQYILHQGKLYPDAQIVTINGKNSDIREYRLMNTAEDKIIASSSELYGFRNIQNMVRKLTNTKTTTRNVKVLRKRTPGNVKGNTGTVSAADPSKTDFIEVMACPGGCINGGGLLNGEQNSSRRRALAKDLESEYEEKLPRISCTEDVDDRTSYKYEFTPIEKSSDVVTVGNTW
;
A
#
# COMPACT_ATOMS: atom_id res chain seq x y z
N MET A 1 -17.10 -38.54 1.89
CA MET A 1 -18.12 -38.04 0.94
C MET A 1 -17.56 -36.83 0.24
N SER A 2 -17.35 -36.96 -1.06
CA SER A 2 -16.75 -35.97 -1.95
C SER A 2 -17.63 -34.72 -2.02
N SER A 3 -17.09 -33.55 -1.68
CA SER A 3 -17.75 -32.29 -1.99
C SER A 3 -17.50 -31.99 -3.46
N LEU A 4 -18.56 -32.01 -4.27
CA LEU A 4 -18.54 -31.47 -5.62
C LEU A 4 -18.20 -29.97 -5.53
N LEU A 5 -16.93 -29.64 -5.79
CA LEU A 5 -16.44 -28.28 -5.99
C LEU A 5 -17.02 -27.78 -7.32
N SER A 6 -17.50 -26.54 -7.34
CA SER A 6 -17.92 -25.90 -8.59
C SER A 6 -16.67 -25.59 -9.44
N GLU A 7 -16.78 -25.54 -10.78
CA GLU A 7 -15.67 -25.14 -11.64
C GLU A 7 -15.07 -23.77 -11.27
N SER A 8 -15.88 -22.88 -10.69
CA SER A 8 -15.42 -21.61 -10.14
C SER A 8 -14.54 -21.73 -8.89
N ASP A 9 -14.65 -22.82 -8.13
CA ASP A 9 -13.79 -23.09 -6.97
C ASP A 9 -12.47 -23.79 -7.35
N LEU A 10 -12.39 -24.41 -8.54
CA LEU A 10 -11.19 -25.10 -9.02
C LEU A 10 -10.10 -24.14 -9.54
N ASN A 11 -10.47 -22.96 -10.04
CA ASN A 11 -9.51 -21.97 -10.53
C ASN A 11 -8.80 -21.18 -9.41
N ASP A 12 -9.21 -21.35 -8.15
CA ASP A 12 -8.65 -20.63 -6.99
C ASP A 12 -7.55 -21.42 -6.25
N PHE A 13 -7.21 -22.64 -6.69
CA PHE A 13 -6.12 -23.46 -6.16
C PHE A 13 -4.95 -23.54 -7.15
N ILE A 14 -4.15 -22.47 -7.24
CA ILE A 14 -2.88 -22.54 -7.96
C ILE A 14 -1.78 -22.94 -6.95
N SER A 15 -1.29 -24.18 -7.12
CA SER A 15 -0.06 -24.66 -6.47
C SER A 15 1.12 -23.72 -6.76
N PRO A 16 2.05 -23.51 -5.82
CA PRO A 16 3.20 -22.66 -6.07
C PRO A 16 4.15 -23.37 -7.06
N GLY A 17 4.23 -22.85 -8.27
CA GLY A 17 5.24 -23.28 -9.24
C GLY A 17 4.72 -23.28 -10.66
N LEU A 18 5.09 -22.26 -11.42
CA LEU A 18 5.61 -22.36 -12.78
C LEU A 18 6.02 -20.94 -13.19
N ALA A 19 7.34 -20.69 -13.18
CA ALA A 19 7.89 -19.63 -14.01
C ALA A 19 7.40 -19.88 -15.44
N CYS A 20 6.94 -18.83 -16.13
CA CYS A 20 6.50 -18.92 -17.52
C CYS A 20 7.75 -19.15 -18.40
N VAL A 21 8.23 -20.39 -18.44
CA VAL A 21 9.25 -20.84 -19.39
C VAL A 21 8.51 -21.09 -20.70
N LYS A 22 8.76 -20.24 -21.69
CA LYS A 22 8.43 -20.54 -23.08
C LYS A 22 9.12 -21.86 -23.44
N PRO A 23 8.44 -22.87 -24.01
CA PRO A 23 9.13 -24.01 -24.57
C PRO A 23 10.06 -23.48 -25.67
N THR A 24 11.36 -23.58 -25.47
CA THR A 24 12.33 -23.42 -26.55
C THR A 24 12.07 -24.57 -27.51
N GLU A 25 11.75 -24.25 -28.76
CA GLU A 25 11.70 -25.24 -29.82
C GLU A 25 13.09 -25.89 -29.92
N THR A 26 13.18 -27.17 -29.55
CA THR A 26 14.33 -28.00 -29.90
C THR A 26 14.33 -28.17 -31.40
N ILE A 27 15.06 -27.30 -32.09
CA ILE A 27 15.48 -27.54 -33.47
C ILE A 27 16.43 -28.74 -33.41
N LYS A 28 16.03 -29.85 -34.02
CA LYS A 28 16.94 -30.98 -34.27
C LYS A 28 17.96 -30.51 -35.30
N GLU A 29 19.22 -30.41 -34.90
CA GLU A 29 20.34 -30.23 -35.81
C GLU A 29 20.57 -31.52 -36.59
N ASP A 30 20.28 -31.49 -37.89
CA ASP A 30 20.90 -32.39 -38.86
C ASP A 30 22.26 -31.80 -39.30
N ALA A 31 23.25 -32.67 -39.41
CA ALA A 31 24.66 -32.34 -39.51
C ALA A 31 25.12 -31.75 -40.87
N ASN A 32 25.86 -30.62 -40.80
CA ASN A 32 27.00 -30.13 -41.61
C ASN A 32 26.92 -30.06 -43.17
N PRO A 33 27.83 -29.35 -43.88
CA PRO A 33 28.70 -28.20 -43.54
C PRO A 33 28.65 -27.05 -44.59
N GLY A 34 29.00 -25.81 -44.22
CA GLY A 34 29.26 -24.76 -45.23
C GLY A 34 29.29 -23.34 -44.68
N ASN A 35 30.38 -22.61 -44.99
CA ASN A 35 30.62 -21.21 -44.65
C ASN A 35 29.43 -20.27 -44.95
N GLU A 36 29.10 -19.38 -44.00
CA GLU A 36 28.91 -17.95 -44.27
C GLU A 36 28.93 -17.14 -42.96
N LEU A 37 29.71 -16.05 -42.97
CA LEU A 37 29.78 -15.07 -41.90
C LEU A 37 28.53 -14.19 -41.97
N GLU A 38 27.79 -14.05 -40.86
CA GLU A 38 26.83 -12.95 -40.71
C GLU A 38 26.98 -12.20 -39.38
N VAL A 39 26.71 -10.90 -39.51
CA VAL A 39 27.16 -9.78 -38.71
C VAL A 39 26.34 -9.64 -37.43
N GLY A 40 27.02 -9.20 -36.35
CA GLY A 40 26.44 -8.99 -35.03
C GLY A 40 25.17 -8.12 -35.05
N LYS A 41 24.14 -8.61 -34.38
CA LYS A 41 23.02 -7.80 -33.90
C LYS A 41 23.23 -7.49 -32.43
N GLU A 42 23.32 -6.21 -32.13
CA GLU A 42 23.20 -5.67 -30.78
C GLU A 42 21.90 -6.17 -30.13
N SER A 43 22.02 -6.72 -28.92
CA SER A 43 20.89 -7.14 -28.11
C SER A 43 20.24 -5.91 -27.46
N ASN A 44 19.24 -5.35 -28.13
CA ASN A 44 18.33 -4.35 -27.55
C ASN A 44 17.13 -5.04 -26.87
N GLU A 45 17.40 -6.13 -26.13
CA GLU A 45 16.39 -6.77 -25.28
C GLU A 45 16.46 -6.15 -23.89
N LEU A 46 15.44 -5.37 -23.54
CA LEU A 46 15.18 -4.94 -22.17
C LEU A 46 15.17 -6.19 -21.28
N GLU A 47 16.06 -6.25 -20.28
CA GLU A 47 16.06 -7.31 -19.30
C GLU A 47 14.67 -7.40 -18.65
N LYS A 48 14.02 -8.56 -18.81
CA LYS A 48 12.74 -8.83 -18.16
C LYS A 48 12.98 -8.90 -16.66
N VAL A 49 12.50 -7.89 -15.94
CA VAL A 49 12.43 -7.91 -14.48
C VAL A 49 11.49 -9.06 -14.09
N SER A 50 12.06 -10.13 -13.53
CA SER A 50 11.27 -11.25 -13.01
C SER A 50 10.66 -10.84 -11.66
N ILE A 51 9.36 -10.55 -11.65
CA ILE A 51 8.62 -10.30 -10.42
C ILE A 51 8.19 -11.66 -9.89
N SER A 52 8.76 -12.10 -8.77
CA SER A 52 8.30 -13.33 -8.13
C SER A 52 6.96 -13.09 -7.44
N LEU A 53 6.15 -14.14 -7.26
CA LEU A 53 4.94 -14.09 -6.43
C LEU A 53 5.22 -13.70 -4.96
N GLN A 54 6.48 -13.72 -4.55
CA GLN A 54 6.90 -13.23 -3.23
C GLN A 54 7.02 -11.70 -3.21
N ASP A 55 7.25 -11.08 -4.36
CA ASP A 55 7.42 -9.64 -4.53
C ASP A 55 6.06 -8.94 -4.68
N CYS A 56 5.11 -9.56 -5.39
CA CYS A 56 3.73 -9.09 -5.47
C CYS A 56 2.80 -9.91 -4.57
N LEU A 57 2.53 -9.41 -3.36
CA LEU A 57 1.52 -9.98 -2.45
C LEU A 57 0.08 -9.76 -2.96
N ALA A 58 -0.11 -8.95 -4.00
CA ALA A 58 -1.37 -8.72 -4.68
C ALA A 58 -1.64 -9.81 -5.73
N CYS A 59 -1.65 -11.06 -5.30
CA CYS A 59 -2.13 -12.23 -6.04
C CYS A 59 -1.47 -12.59 -7.37
N SER A 60 -1.31 -13.89 -7.57
CA SER A 60 -0.98 -14.49 -8.86
C SER A 60 -2.02 -14.11 -9.91
N GLY A 61 -1.74 -13.08 -10.73
CA GLY A 61 -2.57 -12.71 -11.88
C GLY A 61 -3.17 -11.30 -11.90
N CYS A 62 -2.81 -10.39 -10.99
CA CYS A 62 -3.30 -9.01 -11.04
C CYS A 62 -2.46 -8.06 -11.91
N ILE A 63 -1.22 -8.43 -12.26
CA ILE A 63 -0.29 -7.63 -13.07
C ILE A 63 -0.30 -8.14 -14.52
N THR A 64 -0.42 -7.23 -15.49
CA THR A 64 -0.35 -7.51 -16.93
C THR A 64 1.07 -7.28 -17.47
N SER A 65 1.39 -7.79 -18.67
CA SER A 65 2.69 -7.56 -19.31
C SER A 65 3.01 -6.07 -19.51
N SER A 66 1.98 -5.25 -19.79
CA SER A 66 2.14 -3.78 -19.86
C SER A 66 2.56 -3.17 -18.52
N GLU A 67 2.10 -3.73 -17.41
CA GLU A 67 2.42 -3.26 -16.07
C GLU A 67 3.77 -3.74 -15.59
N GLU A 68 4.22 -4.92 -16.00
CA GLU A 68 5.63 -5.30 -15.82
C GLU A 68 6.58 -4.28 -16.47
N ILE A 69 6.21 -3.76 -17.64
CA ILE A 69 6.98 -2.69 -18.31
C ILE A 69 6.90 -1.37 -17.52
N LEU A 70 5.74 -1.01 -16.97
CA LEU A 70 5.62 0.19 -16.12
C LEU A 70 6.44 0.04 -14.82
N LEU A 71 6.48 -1.16 -14.25
CA LEU A 71 7.30 -1.49 -13.09
C LEU A 71 8.79 -1.43 -13.42
N SER A 72 9.22 -1.91 -14.59
CA SER A 72 10.63 -1.83 -14.99
C SER A 72 11.09 -0.40 -15.27
N ARG A 73 10.18 0.49 -15.67
CA ARG A 73 10.42 1.95 -15.77
C ARG A 73 10.52 2.65 -14.41
N GLN A 74 10.38 1.93 -13.31
CA GLN A 74 10.39 2.44 -11.95
C GLN A 74 11.40 1.61 -11.15
N SER A 75 12.68 1.95 -11.21
CA SER A 75 13.75 1.19 -10.55
C SER A 75 14.90 2.10 -10.10
N HIS A 76 15.78 1.57 -9.26
CA HIS A 76 17.00 2.29 -8.86
C HIS A 76 17.90 2.60 -10.07
N THR A 77 18.00 1.71 -11.05
CA THR A 77 18.76 1.97 -12.30
C THR A 77 18.15 3.15 -13.07
N VAL A 78 16.82 3.19 -13.22
CA VAL A 78 16.13 4.31 -13.86
C VAL A 78 16.35 5.61 -13.10
N PHE A 79 16.29 5.57 -11.77
CA PHE A 79 16.63 6.72 -10.94
C PHE A 79 18.07 7.19 -11.18
N LEU A 80 19.06 6.31 -11.15
CA LEU A 80 20.47 6.67 -11.35
C LEU A 80 20.72 7.27 -12.75
N GLU A 81 20.06 6.73 -13.78
CA GLU A 81 20.15 7.29 -15.13
C GLU A 81 19.51 8.67 -15.24
N ALA A 82 18.32 8.85 -14.64
CA ALA A 82 17.63 10.13 -14.62
C ALA A 82 18.41 11.17 -13.82
N TRP A 83 18.90 10.80 -12.62
CA TRP A 83 19.72 11.62 -11.75
C TRP A 83 20.97 12.16 -12.45
N LYS A 84 21.70 11.31 -13.16
CA LYS A 84 22.88 11.72 -13.95
C LYS A 84 22.56 12.70 -15.08
N LYS A 85 21.31 12.73 -15.56
CA LYS A 85 20.83 13.55 -16.67
C LYS A 85 19.98 14.73 -16.19
N LEU A 86 19.85 14.95 -14.88
CA LEU A 86 19.06 16.06 -14.36
C LEU A 86 19.64 17.40 -14.88
N PRO A 87 18.80 18.28 -15.45
CA PRO A 87 19.20 19.64 -15.78
C PRO A 87 19.80 20.38 -14.58
N GLU A 88 20.68 21.36 -14.83
CA GLU A 88 21.30 22.15 -13.75
C GLU A 88 20.28 22.92 -12.90
N ASP A 89 19.12 23.26 -13.47
CA ASP A 89 18.01 23.94 -12.79
C ASP A 89 16.99 22.98 -12.17
N ALA A 90 17.13 21.66 -12.39
CA ALA A 90 16.26 20.66 -11.81
C ALA A 90 16.72 20.28 -10.41
N MET A 91 15.77 20.20 -9.48
CA MET A 91 16.03 19.81 -8.09
C MET A 91 15.70 18.34 -7.88
N LEU A 92 16.47 17.64 -7.04
CA LEU A 92 16.08 16.32 -6.55
C LEU A 92 15.36 16.46 -5.20
N ALA A 93 14.16 15.89 -5.09
CA ALA A 93 13.48 15.70 -3.81
C ALA A 93 13.28 14.20 -3.53
N VAL A 94 13.49 13.81 -2.28
CA VAL A 94 13.35 12.42 -1.84
C VAL A 94 12.30 12.34 -0.74
N SER A 95 11.31 11.46 -0.88
CA SER A 95 10.36 11.17 0.21
C SER A 95 10.46 9.74 0.73
N ILE A 96 10.28 9.56 2.04
CA ILE A 96 10.32 8.24 2.68
C ILE A 96 9.29 8.13 3.82
N PRO A 97 8.40 7.12 3.82
CA PRO A 97 7.40 6.95 4.85
C PRO A 97 7.97 6.20 6.07
N PRO A 98 7.32 6.28 7.25
CA PRO A 98 7.73 5.61 8.48
C PRO A 98 8.11 4.12 8.37
N GLN A 99 7.35 3.36 7.58
CA GLN A 99 7.51 1.91 7.46
C GLN A 99 8.85 1.55 6.80
N CYS A 100 9.25 2.33 5.79
CA CYS A 100 10.55 2.17 5.14
C CYS A 100 11.69 2.52 6.10
N ARG A 101 11.55 3.61 6.86
CA ARG A 101 12.57 4.05 7.84
C ARG A 101 12.83 2.98 8.89
N LEU A 102 11.76 2.45 9.51
CA LEU A 102 11.84 1.38 10.50
C LEU A 102 12.46 0.10 9.91
N SER A 103 12.01 -0.31 8.73
CA SER A 103 12.55 -1.50 8.07
C SER A 103 14.05 -1.36 7.72
N LEU A 104 14.49 -0.19 7.28
CA LEU A 104 15.89 0.06 6.95
C LEU A 104 16.75 0.20 8.22
N ALA A 105 16.27 0.89 9.25
CA ALA A 105 16.97 0.99 10.53
C ALA A 105 17.20 -0.40 11.15
N HIS A 106 16.17 -1.26 11.11
CA HIS A 106 16.28 -2.66 11.52
C HIS A 106 17.29 -3.44 10.68
N TYR A 107 17.24 -3.31 9.34
CA TYR A 107 18.17 -3.99 8.44
C TYR A 107 19.63 -3.62 8.69
N TYR A 108 19.92 -2.33 8.87
CA TYR A 108 21.27 -1.86 9.18
C TYR A 108 21.67 -2.08 10.64
N ASN A 109 20.75 -2.53 11.50
CA ASN A 109 20.93 -2.70 12.93
C ASN A 109 21.43 -1.40 13.60
N ILE A 110 20.71 -0.30 13.36
CA ILE A 110 20.96 1.03 13.92
C ILE A 110 19.66 1.61 14.48
N ALA A 111 19.78 2.61 15.37
CA ALA A 111 18.62 3.33 15.89
C ALA A 111 17.95 4.18 14.79
N LEU A 112 16.67 4.50 14.98
CA LEU A 112 15.86 5.19 13.96
C LEU A 112 16.34 6.63 13.68
N ASP A 113 16.72 7.35 14.72
CA ASP A 113 17.34 8.68 14.66
C ASP A 113 18.67 8.65 13.89
N VAL A 114 19.51 7.64 14.18
CA VAL A 114 20.77 7.41 13.46
C VAL A 114 20.49 7.10 11.98
N PHE A 115 19.48 6.28 11.68
CA PHE A 115 19.07 6.00 10.31
C PHE A 115 18.59 7.26 9.60
N ASP A 116 17.66 8.01 10.17
CA ASP A 116 17.09 9.22 9.57
C ASP A 116 18.20 10.22 9.22
N LYS A 117 19.10 10.46 10.18
CA LYS A 117 20.26 11.34 9.99
C LYS A 117 21.17 10.84 8.86
N SER A 118 21.55 9.56 8.88
CA SER A 118 22.42 8.95 7.87
C SER A 118 21.79 9.01 6.48
N PHE A 119 20.49 8.73 6.38
CA PHE A 119 19.74 8.77 5.13
C PHE A 119 19.65 10.19 4.56
N ILE A 120 19.31 11.18 5.38
CA ILE A 120 19.24 12.58 4.93
C ILE A 120 20.62 13.06 4.49
N ASN A 121 21.67 12.78 5.26
CA ASN A 121 23.05 13.14 4.91
C ASN A 121 23.51 12.48 3.62
N LEU A 122 23.23 11.20 3.42
CA LEU A 122 23.52 10.49 2.17
C LEU A 122 22.82 11.16 0.97
N MET A 123 21.52 11.42 1.09
CA MET A 123 20.74 12.04 0.01
C MET A 123 21.22 13.46 -0.30
N LYS A 124 21.56 14.26 0.71
CA LYS A 124 22.07 15.63 0.53
C LYS A 124 23.50 15.67 0.00
N SER A 125 24.41 14.88 0.56
CA SER A 125 25.85 14.98 0.27
C SER A 125 26.24 14.25 -1.02
N HIS A 126 25.72 13.04 -1.25
CA HIS A 126 26.04 12.22 -2.41
C HIS A 126 25.11 12.54 -3.58
N PHE A 127 23.79 12.42 -3.39
CA PHE A 127 22.80 12.61 -4.46
C PHE A 127 22.42 14.07 -4.71
N LYS A 128 22.91 15.02 -3.90
CA LYS A 128 22.61 16.46 -4.01
C LYS A 128 21.11 16.75 -3.94
N ALA A 129 20.35 15.96 -3.19
CA ALA A 129 18.94 16.21 -2.95
C ALA A 129 18.75 17.57 -2.28
N GLU A 130 17.85 18.39 -2.82
CA GLU A 130 17.50 19.67 -2.21
C GLU A 130 16.56 19.45 -1.03
N TYR A 131 15.58 18.55 -1.20
CA TYR A 131 14.61 18.22 -0.17
C TYR A 131 14.63 16.73 0.19
N VAL A 132 14.55 16.42 1.48
CA VAL A 132 14.40 15.06 2.00
C VAL A 132 13.29 15.07 3.05
N VAL A 133 12.17 14.41 2.76
CA VAL A 133 10.94 14.56 3.55
C VAL A 133 10.30 13.24 3.94
N GLY A 134 9.77 13.18 5.17
CA GLY A 134 8.72 12.21 5.49
C GLY A 134 7.39 12.50 4.78
N THR A 135 6.50 11.50 4.73
CA THR A 135 5.22 11.56 4.00
C THR A 135 4.03 12.01 4.87
N GLN A 136 4.27 12.49 6.10
CA GLN A 136 3.20 12.69 7.08
C GLN A 136 2.30 13.90 6.77
N VAL A 137 2.82 14.95 6.12
CA VAL A 137 2.00 16.07 5.61
C VAL A 137 0.99 15.53 4.60
N GLY A 138 1.47 14.80 3.58
CA GLY A 138 0.60 14.19 2.58
C GLY A 138 -0.43 13.25 3.20
N ARG A 139 -0.05 12.48 4.22
CA ARG A 139 -0.97 11.63 4.97
C ARG A 139 -2.04 12.41 5.72
N SER A 140 -1.68 13.51 6.39
CA SER A 140 -2.63 14.34 7.12
C SER A 140 -3.68 14.95 6.18
N ILE A 141 -3.25 15.39 4.98
CA ILE A 141 -4.17 15.84 3.93
C ILE A 141 -5.07 14.69 3.45
N THR A 142 -4.51 13.50 3.15
CA THR A 142 -5.32 12.32 2.77
C THR A 142 -6.37 11.99 3.83
N ILE A 143 -6.01 12.01 5.12
CA ILE A 143 -6.94 11.76 6.24
C ILE A 143 -8.04 12.82 6.27
N ASN A 144 -7.68 14.10 6.16
CA ASN A 144 -8.64 15.20 6.19
C ASN A 144 -9.62 15.14 5.01
N GLN A 145 -9.13 14.88 3.79
CA GLN A 145 -9.99 14.70 2.62
C GLN A 145 -10.87 13.46 2.74
N THR A 146 -10.32 12.33 3.24
CA THR A 146 -11.10 11.11 3.53
C THR A 146 -12.25 11.39 4.49
N ASN A 147 -11.98 12.12 5.59
CA ASN A 147 -13.00 12.48 6.57
C ASN A 147 -14.08 13.41 5.99
N LYS A 148 -13.68 14.39 5.17
CA LYS A 148 -14.60 15.30 4.46
C LYS A 148 -15.52 14.52 3.50
N GLU A 149 -14.96 13.63 2.70
CA GLU A 149 -15.72 12.78 1.77
C GLU A 149 -16.68 11.82 2.49
N LEU A 150 -16.23 11.20 3.59
CA LEU A 150 -17.09 10.35 4.42
C LEU A 150 -18.25 11.12 5.05
N ALA A 151 -18.00 12.33 5.56
CA ALA A 151 -19.04 13.19 6.12
C ALA A 151 -20.08 13.59 5.04
N GLN A 152 -19.64 13.87 3.82
CA GLN A 152 -20.52 14.18 2.69
C GLN A 152 -21.34 12.95 2.25
N ARG A 153 -20.72 11.76 2.17
CA ARG A 153 -21.42 10.51 1.83
C ARG A 153 -22.50 10.16 2.84
N LYS A 154 -22.27 10.41 4.13
CA LYS A 154 -23.25 10.16 5.21
C LYS A 154 -24.52 11.01 5.06
N GLN A 155 -24.41 12.19 4.45
CA GLN A 155 -25.54 13.10 4.20
C GLN A 155 -26.23 12.81 2.85
N THR A 156 -25.58 12.07 1.95
CA THR A 156 -26.04 11.84 0.58
C THR A 156 -26.73 10.49 0.45
N SER A 157 -28.05 10.51 0.21
CA SER A 157 -28.85 9.31 -0.05
C SER A 157 -28.40 8.57 -1.31
N GLY A 158 -28.30 7.25 -1.24
CA GLY A 158 -28.00 6.38 -2.40
C GLY A 158 -26.51 6.04 -2.59
N THR A 159 -25.62 6.55 -1.72
CA THR A 159 -24.21 6.13 -1.71
C THR A 159 -24.06 4.68 -1.25
N LYS A 160 -23.13 3.94 -1.87
CA LYS A 160 -22.83 2.56 -1.50
C LYS A 160 -22.02 2.55 -0.20
N THR A 161 -22.45 1.74 0.76
CA THR A 161 -21.76 1.51 2.03
C THR A 161 -21.33 0.05 2.16
N PRO A 162 -20.18 -0.24 2.78
CA PRO A 162 -19.21 0.67 3.38
C PRO A 162 -18.39 1.45 2.32
N ALA A 163 -17.92 2.65 2.65
CA ALA A 163 -16.88 3.30 1.86
C ALA A 163 -15.55 2.56 2.03
N LEU A 164 -14.78 2.38 0.96
CA LEU A 164 -13.51 1.63 0.96
C LEU A 164 -12.34 2.58 0.71
N CYS A 165 -11.32 2.52 1.57
CA CYS A 165 -10.12 3.32 1.42
C CYS A 165 -9.30 2.86 0.19
N ALA A 166 -8.79 3.82 -0.59
CA ALA A 166 -8.06 3.54 -1.84
C ALA A 166 -6.55 3.82 -1.79
N VAL A 167 -5.99 4.05 -0.60
CA VAL A 167 -4.55 4.31 -0.42
C VAL A 167 -3.65 3.10 -0.71
N CYS A 168 -4.21 1.88 -0.72
CA CYS A 168 -3.52 0.64 -1.02
C CYS A 168 -3.63 0.30 -2.52
N PRO A 169 -2.56 0.45 -3.32
CA PRO A 169 -2.67 0.28 -4.77
C PRO A 169 -2.96 -1.16 -5.17
N GLY A 170 -2.42 -2.15 -4.45
CA GLY A 170 -2.74 -3.56 -4.68
C GLY A 170 -4.24 -3.87 -4.50
N PHE A 171 -4.91 -3.19 -3.56
CA PHE A 171 -6.37 -3.32 -3.42
C PHE A 171 -7.13 -2.58 -4.53
N VAL A 172 -6.68 -1.38 -4.93
CA VAL A 172 -7.28 -0.64 -6.04
C VAL A 172 -7.18 -1.42 -7.35
N LEU A 173 -6.01 -1.98 -7.67
CA LEU A 173 -5.80 -2.83 -8.86
C LEU A 173 -6.71 -4.06 -8.84
N TYR A 174 -6.86 -4.69 -7.68
CA TYR A 174 -7.80 -5.80 -7.51
C TYR A 174 -9.26 -5.36 -7.77
N ALA A 175 -9.67 -4.23 -7.22
CA ALA A 175 -11.00 -3.67 -7.43
C ALA A 175 -11.24 -3.29 -8.89
N GLU A 176 -10.32 -2.57 -9.56
CA GLU A 176 -10.52 -2.13 -10.94
C GLU A 176 -10.58 -3.29 -11.94
N LYS A 177 -9.80 -4.37 -11.73
CA LYS A 177 -9.64 -5.44 -12.73
C LYS A 177 -10.34 -6.75 -12.41
N THR A 178 -10.31 -7.13 -11.13
CA THR A 178 -10.77 -8.46 -10.72
C THR A 178 -12.17 -8.40 -10.17
N LYS A 179 -12.50 -7.30 -9.49
CA LYS A 179 -13.81 -7.05 -8.87
C LYS A 179 -14.35 -5.63 -9.16
N PRO A 180 -14.64 -5.30 -10.43
CA PRO A 180 -15.11 -3.96 -10.84
C PRO A 180 -16.34 -3.48 -10.05
N GLU A 181 -17.13 -4.41 -9.51
CA GLU A 181 -18.27 -4.12 -8.64
C GLU A 181 -17.91 -3.43 -7.32
N LEU A 182 -16.63 -3.40 -6.93
CA LEU A 182 -16.13 -2.68 -5.76
C LEU A 182 -15.82 -1.20 -6.06
N VAL A 183 -15.61 -0.83 -7.31
CA VAL A 183 -15.23 0.55 -7.69
C VAL A 183 -16.20 1.60 -7.13
N PRO A 184 -17.54 1.41 -7.17
CA PRO A 184 -18.48 2.37 -6.58
C PRO A 184 -18.36 2.56 -5.05
N PHE A 185 -17.70 1.64 -4.35
CA PHE A 185 -17.47 1.74 -2.91
C PHE A 185 -16.17 2.50 -2.59
N LEU A 186 -15.21 2.58 -3.52
CA LEU A 186 -13.93 3.25 -3.30
C LEU A 186 -14.11 4.75 -3.02
N LEU A 187 -13.29 5.28 -2.10
CA LEU A 187 -13.06 6.71 -1.94
C LEU A 187 -11.98 7.14 -2.92
N ASP A 188 -12.25 8.17 -3.70
CA ASP A 188 -11.37 8.73 -4.73
C ASP A 188 -10.24 9.58 -4.17
N VAL A 189 -9.90 9.52 -2.88
CA VAL A 189 -8.87 10.38 -2.28
C VAL A 189 -7.46 9.85 -2.59
N LYS A 190 -6.57 10.75 -3.04
CA LYS A 190 -5.18 10.40 -3.35
C LYS A 190 -4.38 9.95 -2.13
N SER A 191 -3.45 9.03 -2.37
CA SER A 191 -2.59 8.48 -1.34
C SER A 191 -1.51 9.47 -0.87
N PRO A 192 -0.93 9.25 0.32
CA PRO A 192 0.12 10.11 0.84
C PRO A 192 1.32 10.27 -0.10
N GLN A 193 1.63 9.25 -0.90
CA GLN A 193 2.70 9.31 -1.91
C GLN A 193 2.42 10.43 -2.93
N GLN A 194 1.22 10.39 -3.53
CA GLN A 194 0.86 11.30 -4.61
C GLN A 194 0.66 12.72 -4.11
N ILE A 195 0.00 12.86 -2.95
CA ILE A 195 -0.15 14.17 -2.33
C ILE A 195 1.21 14.77 -1.98
N THR A 196 2.13 14.00 -1.38
CA THR A 196 3.49 14.48 -1.08
C THR A 196 4.21 14.94 -2.35
N GLY A 197 4.13 14.17 -3.43
CA GLY A 197 4.70 14.54 -4.72
C GLY A 197 4.12 15.82 -5.32
N SER A 198 2.79 15.95 -5.29
CA SER A 198 2.10 17.16 -5.74
C SER A 198 2.47 18.39 -4.91
N LEU A 199 2.61 18.25 -3.58
CA LEU A 199 3.05 19.34 -2.72
C LEU A 199 4.50 19.76 -2.99
N LEU A 200 5.41 18.81 -3.21
CA LEU A 200 6.81 19.10 -3.56
C LEU A 200 6.89 19.87 -4.88
N LYS A 201 6.11 19.46 -5.90
CA LYS A 201 6.06 20.14 -7.20
C LYS A 201 5.38 21.51 -7.15
N ARG A 202 4.49 21.75 -6.19
CA ARG A 202 3.95 23.08 -5.90
C ARG A 202 5.02 24.02 -5.34
N VAL A 203 5.94 23.50 -4.52
CA VAL A 203 7.07 24.26 -3.98
C VAL A 203 8.13 24.51 -5.05
N ALA A 204 8.48 23.50 -5.83
CA ALA A 204 9.49 23.56 -6.89
C ALA A 204 8.97 22.86 -8.15
N PRO A 205 8.48 23.60 -9.17
CA PRO A 205 7.88 23.00 -10.37
C PRO A 205 8.83 22.09 -11.17
N ASN A 206 10.13 22.39 -11.17
CA ASN A 206 11.17 21.59 -11.83
C ASN A 206 11.88 20.65 -10.83
N VAL A 207 11.11 19.92 -10.03
CA VAL A 207 11.66 18.91 -9.11
C VAL A 207 11.44 17.51 -9.66
N TYR A 208 12.51 16.73 -9.64
CA TYR A 208 12.47 15.28 -9.80
C TYR A 208 12.22 14.66 -8.42
N HIS A 209 11.06 14.05 -8.25
CA HIS A 209 10.64 13.43 -7.01
C HIS A 209 10.90 11.92 -7.04
N LEU A 210 11.91 11.50 -6.26
CA LEU A 210 12.14 10.11 -5.89
C LEU A 210 11.36 9.79 -4.60
N THR A 211 10.72 8.63 -4.54
CA THR A 211 10.10 8.16 -3.30
C THR A 211 10.49 6.73 -2.97
N VAL A 212 10.78 6.46 -1.69
CA VAL A 212 11.14 5.13 -1.18
C VAL A 212 9.93 4.52 -0.51
N MET A 213 9.35 3.45 -1.05
CA MET A 213 8.03 2.97 -0.65
C MET A 213 8.00 1.48 -0.26
N PRO A 214 7.13 1.08 0.69
CA PRO A 214 7.14 -0.28 1.25
C PRO A 214 6.51 -1.33 0.32
N CYS A 215 6.12 -0.97 -0.90
CA CYS A 215 5.29 -1.78 -1.78
C CYS A 215 5.65 -1.56 -3.24
N PHE A 216 5.72 -2.63 -4.04
CA PHE A 216 5.95 -2.53 -5.48
C PHE A 216 4.77 -1.89 -6.22
N ASP A 217 3.53 -2.11 -5.77
CA ASP A 217 2.34 -1.55 -6.42
C ASP A 217 2.31 0.00 -6.36
N LYS A 218 3.11 0.62 -5.48
CA LYS A 218 3.30 2.08 -5.46
C LYS A 218 3.97 2.62 -6.72
N LYS A 219 4.75 1.80 -7.43
CA LYS A 219 5.31 2.11 -8.75
C LYS A 219 4.21 2.20 -9.83
N LEU A 220 3.25 1.27 -9.77
CA LEU A 220 2.07 1.30 -10.64
C LEU A 220 1.19 2.50 -10.35
N GLU A 221 1.03 2.86 -9.07
CA GLU A 221 0.32 4.07 -8.67
C GLU A 221 0.96 5.34 -9.26
N ALA A 222 2.30 5.46 -9.20
CA ALA A 222 3.04 6.57 -9.80
C ALA A 222 2.90 6.66 -11.33
N SER A 223 2.62 5.52 -11.98
CA SER A 223 2.47 5.44 -13.43
C SER A 223 1.03 5.64 -13.92
N ARG A 224 0.08 5.95 -13.02
CA ARG A 224 -1.32 6.22 -13.41
C ARG A 224 -1.43 7.55 -14.14
N LYS A 225 -2.32 7.62 -15.14
CA LYS A 225 -2.58 8.85 -15.92
C LYS A 225 -3.15 9.99 -15.07
N ASP A 226 -4.02 9.66 -14.12
CA ASP A 226 -4.63 10.62 -13.18
C ASP A 226 -3.65 11.15 -12.13
N SER A 227 -2.41 10.63 -12.11
CA SER A 227 -1.32 10.99 -11.20
C SER A 227 -0.04 11.37 -11.96
N GLU A 228 -0.16 11.60 -13.27
CA GLU A 228 0.97 11.90 -14.13
C GLU A 228 1.69 13.16 -13.66
N GLY A 229 3.00 13.05 -13.51
CA GLY A 229 3.83 14.15 -13.08
C GLY A 229 3.76 14.48 -11.60
N GLU A 230 3.18 13.65 -10.71
CA GLU A 230 3.27 13.86 -9.24
C GLU A 230 4.51 13.19 -8.63
N VAL A 231 4.87 11.99 -9.11
CA VAL A 231 6.00 11.20 -8.64
C VAL A 231 6.78 10.71 -9.87
N ASP A 232 8.08 10.99 -9.90
CA ASP A 232 8.91 10.69 -11.07
C ASP A 232 9.52 9.29 -10.97
N CYS A 233 9.96 8.88 -9.77
CA CYS A 233 10.47 7.54 -9.53
C CYS A 233 10.08 6.98 -8.16
N VAL A 234 9.72 5.70 -8.12
CA VAL A 234 9.45 4.93 -6.91
C VAL A 234 10.45 3.78 -6.82
N ILE A 235 11.17 3.70 -5.71
CA ILE A 235 12.02 2.55 -5.37
C ILE A 235 11.58 1.94 -4.04
N THR A 236 11.90 0.68 -3.82
CA THR A 236 11.65 -0.01 -2.55
C THR A 236 12.88 0.04 -1.63
N PRO A 237 12.75 -0.20 -0.31
CA PRO A 237 13.90 -0.41 0.56
C PRO A 237 14.88 -1.48 0.08
N ARG A 238 14.40 -2.56 -0.57
CA ARG A 238 15.27 -3.56 -1.20
C ARG A 238 16.13 -2.93 -2.29
N GLU A 239 15.52 -2.18 -3.20
CA GLU A 239 16.22 -1.51 -4.29
C GLU A 239 17.16 -0.41 -3.79
N LEU A 240 16.79 0.31 -2.72
CA LEU A 240 17.68 1.27 -2.09
C LEU A 240 18.95 0.56 -1.57
N VAL A 241 18.82 -0.57 -0.88
CA VAL A 241 19.99 -1.34 -0.41
C VAL A 241 20.84 -1.83 -1.58
N THR A 242 20.23 -2.40 -2.61
CA THR A 242 20.94 -2.85 -3.82
C THR A 242 21.67 -1.69 -4.50
N MET A 243 21.01 -0.54 -4.65
CA MET A 243 21.61 0.67 -5.23
C MET A 243 22.85 1.14 -4.44
N LEU A 244 22.79 1.13 -3.11
CA LEU A 244 23.94 1.52 -2.29
C LEU A 244 25.09 0.51 -2.39
N GLN A 245 24.79 -0.78 -2.50
CA GLN A 245 25.79 -1.82 -2.73
C GLN A 245 26.48 -1.67 -4.10
N GLU A 246 25.73 -1.38 -5.15
CA GLU A 246 26.28 -1.14 -6.50
C GLU A 246 27.14 0.12 -6.58
N LEU A 247 26.82 1.13 -5.78
CA LEU A 247 27.59 2.38 -5.69
C LEU A 247 28.75 2.31 -4.69
N ASP A 248 28.95 1.19 -4.01
CA ASP A 248 29.93 1.01 -2.92
C ASP A 248 29.80 2.09 -1.82
N LEU A 249 28.55 2.38 -1.42
CA LEU A 249 28.22 3.35 -0.38
C LEU A 249 27.76 2.65 0.90
N ASP A 250 28.46 2.89 2.00
CA ASP A 250 27.99 2.50 3.33
C ASP A 250 27.12 3.60 3.94
N LEU A 251 25.82 3.31 4.14
CA LEU A 251 24.89 4.23 4.80
C LEU A 251 25.42 4.71 6.16
N LYS A 252 26.07 3.83 6.93
CA LYS A 252 26.55 4.16 8.28
C LYS A 252 27.68 5.18 8.27
N ALA A 253 28.40 5.30 7.14
CA ALA A 253 29.44 6.31 6.98
C ALA A 253 28.87 7.74 6.91
N PHE A 254 27.57 7.90 6.67
CA PHE A 254 26.89 9.21 6.61
C PHE A 254 26.29 9.66 7.95
N ALA A 255 26.60 8.96 9.05
CA ALA A 255 26.13 9.29 10.38
C ALA A 255 26.83 10.52 11.02
N ASP A 256 27.73 11.20 10.30
CA ASP A 256 28.57 12.35 10.70
C ASP A 256 27.91 13.37 11.64
N ASP A 257 28.69 14.07 12.47
CA ASP A 257 28.31 14.97 13.58
C ASP A 257 27.39 16.18 13.29
N VAL A 258 26.68 16.23 12.15
CA VAL A 258 25.63 17.22 11.93
C VAL A 258 24.46 16.95 12.89
N ASP A 259 23.98 18.00 13.55
CA ASP A 259 22.78 17.93 14.39
C ASP A 259 21.56 17.47 13.56
N GLU A 260 20.82 16.48 14.07
CA GLU A 260 19.68 15.86 13.37
C GLU A 260 18.59 16.89 13.04
N ILE A 261 18.32 17.81 13.97
CA ILE A 261 17.31 18.85 13.79
C ILE A 261 17.77 19.83 12.71
N ALA A 262 19.04 20.23 12.74
CA ALA A 262 19.61 21.13 11.74
C ALA A 262 19.52 20.56 10.32
N ILE A 263 19.88 19.28 10.12
CA ILE A 263 19.82 18.69 8.77
C ILE A 263 18.37 18.45 8.31
N LYS A 264 17.47 18.03 9.21
CA LYS A 264 16.04 17.90 8.89
C LYS A 264 15.47 19.23 8.43
N LYS A 265 15.69 20.30 9.19
CA LYS A 265 15.24 21.66 8.85
C LYS A 265 15.85 22.17 7.54
N MET A 266 17.13 21.89 7.29
CA MET A 266 17.81 22.30 6.06
C MET A 266 17.24 21.60 4.81
N CYS A 267 16.82 20.34 4.95
CA CYS A 267 16.27 19.55 3.84
C CYS A 267 14.73 19.59 3.78
N SER A 268 14.07 20.37 4.64
CA SER A 268 12.63 20.62 4.57
C SER A 268 12.31 21.69 3.52
N PRO A 269 11.26 21.51 2.70
CA PRO A 269 10.75 22.56 1.83
C PRO A 269 10.37 23.83 2.59
N PRO A 270 10.47 25.04 1.97
CA PRO A 270 10.02 26.28 2.60
C PRO A 270 8.58 26.19 3.13
N GLY A 271 8.39 26.52 4.40
CA GLY A 271 7.09 26.48 5.07
C GLY A 271 6.66 25.11 5.59
N TRP A 272 7.46 24.04 5.38
CA TRP A 272 7.20 22.74 5.99
C TRP A 272 7.84 22.66 7.37
N ASP A 273 7.08 22.20 8.35
CA ASP A 273 7.58 21.88 9.68
C ASP A 273 8.23 20.49 9.68
N TYR A 274 9.52 20.43 10.02
CA TYR A 274 10.29 19.19 10.07
C TYR A 274 9.75 18.22 11.12
N GLU A 275 9.18 18.69 12.23
CA GLU A 275 8.59 17.81 13.24
C GLU A 275 7.33 17.15 12.68
N LEU A 276 6.55 17.90 11.92
CA LEU A 276 5.28 17.44 11.37
C LEU A 276 5.47 16.45 10.22
N HIS A 277 6.33 16.74 9.24
CA HIS A 277 6.42 15.88 8.05
C HIS A 277 7.18 14.56 8.31
N TRP A 278 7.98 14.48 9.38
CA TRP A 278 8.67 13.25 9.83
C TRP A 278 7.90 12.45 10.89
N ALA A 279 6.78 12.97 11.41
CA ALA A 279 5.96 12.33 12.43
C ALA A 279 5.11 11.15 11.90
N SER A 280 4.28 10.61 12.80
CA SER A 280 3.22 9.64 12.55
C SER A 280 1.90 10.12 13.16
N ASN A 281 0.82 9.37 13.00
CA ASN A 281 -0.48 9.64 13.61
C ASN A 281 -0.98 8.42 14.38
N GLU A 282 -1.93 8.64 15.29
CA GLU A 282 -2.62 7.56 15.99
C GLU A 282 -3.37 6.63 15.02
N GLY A 283 -3.52 5.37 15.42
CA GLY A 283 -4.11 4.31 14.61
C GLY A 283 -3.07 3.25 14.31
N SER A 284 -2.94 2.86 13.05
CA SER A 284 -2.02 1.81 12.60
C SER A 284 -0.80 2.34 11.85
N GLY A 285 0.23 1.52 11.77
CA GLY A 285 1.37 1.65 10.87
C GLY A 285 1.01 1.56 9.39
N SER A 286 -0.27 1.47 9.02
CA SER A 286 -0.76 1.57 7.63
C SER A 286 -1.48 2.89 7.32
N GLY A 287 -1.42 3.84 8.26
CA GLY A 287 -1.97 5.18 8.13
C GLY A 287 -3.13 5.45 9.08
N GLY A 288 -3.74 4.42 9.67
CA GLY A 288 -4.73 4.57 10.73
C GLY A 288 -6.00 5.31 10.33
N TYR A 289 -6.33 5.35 9.04
CA TYR A 289 -7.50 6.02 8.49
C TYR A 289 -8.80 5.58 9.17
N ALA A 290 -8.97 4.28 9.45
CA ALA A 290 -10.16 3.78 10.14
C ALA A 290 -10.33 4.41 11.53
N TYR A 291 -9.24 4.44 12.31
CA TYR A 291 -9.25 5.04 13.64
C TYR A 291 -9.38 6.58 13.58
N GLN A 292 -8.69 7.22 12.65
CA GLN A 292 -8.73 8.67 12.44
C GLN A 292 -10.14 9.16 12.06
N TYR A 293 -10.91 8.38 11.29
CA TYR A 293 -12.33 8.69 11.04
C TYR A 293 -13.16 8.70 12.32
N ILE A 294 -12.94 7.73 13.22
CA ILE A 294 -13.66 7.67 14.49
C ILE A 294 -13.25 8.80 15.43
N LEU A 295 -11.96 9.14 15.49
CA LEU A 295 -11.48 10.32 16.22
C LEU A 295 -12.11 11.61 15.68
N HIS A 296 -12.20 11.75 14.34
CA HIS A 296 -12.82 12.90 13.71
C HIS A 296 -14.31 13.00 14.06
N GLN A 297 -15.05 11.89 13.99
CA GLN A 297 -16.45 11.85 14.40
C GLN A 297 -16.61 12.12 15.90
N GLY A 298 -15.72 11.62 16.75
CA GLY A 298 -15.75 11.82 18.21
C GLY A 298 -15.69 13.30 18.61
N LYS A 299 -14.98 14.14 17.86
CA LYS A 299 -14.96 15.60 18.10
C LYS A 299 -16.33 16.26 17.96
N LEU A 300 -17.20 15.70 17.12
CA LEU A 300 -18.57 16.18 16.91
C LEU A 300 -19.53 15.68 18.01
N TYR A 301 -19.13 14.66 18.78
CA TYR A 301 -19.93 14.03 19.82
C TYR A 301 -19.09 13.81 21.09
N PRO A 302 -18.83 14.86 21.89
CA PRO A 302 -17.92 14.79 23.05
C PRO A 302 -18.32 13.75 24.12
N ASP A 303 -19.61 13.43 24.23
CA ASP A 303 -20.13 12.44 25.18
C ASP A 303 -20.07 11.00 24.67
N ALA A 304 -19.65 10.80 23.41
CA ALA A 304 -19.57 9.48 22.81
C ALA A 304 -18.27 8.76 23.19
N GLN A 305 -18.35 7.43 23.31
CA GLN A 305 -17.21 6.59 23.65
C GLN A 305 -16.75 5.76 22.46
N ILE A 306 -15.43 5.64 22.30
CA ILE A 306 -14.83 4.78 21.28
C ILE A 306 -14.70 3.37 21.85
N VAL A 307 -15.31 2.40 21.18
CA VAL A 307 -15.22 0.97 21.50
C VAL A 307 -14.43 0.26 20.41
N THR A 308 -13.36 -0.42 20.79
CA THR A 308 -12.53 -1.23 19.89
C THR A 308 -12.89 -2.69 20.02
N ILE A 309 -13.15 -3.35 18.89
CA ILE A 309 -13.55 -4.75 18.80
C ILE A 309 -12.55 -5.49 17.93
N ASN A 310 -11.89 -6.50 18.51
CA ASN A 310 -11.00 -7.36 17.75
C ASN A 310 -11.81 -8.33 16.88
N GLY A 311 -11.36 -8.50 15.63
CA GLY A 311 -11.97 -9.42 14.69
C GLY A 311 -11.52 -10.87 14.89
N LYS A 312 -11.79 -11.69 13.87
CA LYS A 312 -11.47 -13.13 13.89
C LYS A 312 -9.97 -13.44 13.91
N ASN A 313 -9.15 -12.46 13.52
CA ASN A 313 -7.69 -12.52 13.51
C ASN A 313 -7.13 -11.11 13.77
N SER A 314 -5.81 -10.99 13.88
CA SER A 314 -5.11 -9.72 14.13
C SER A 314 -5.20 -8.71 12.98
N ASP A 315 -5.61 -9.15 11.79
CA ASP A 315 -5.73 -8.31 10.59
C ASP A 315 -7.14 -7.73 10.42
N ILE A 316 -8.02 -7.93 11.40
CA ILE A 316 -9.36 -7.34 11.43
C ILE A 316 -9.57 -6.66 12.78
N ARG A 317 -9.89 -5.37 12.76
CA ARG A 317 -10.26 -4.60 13.93
C ARG A 317 -11.39 -3.65 13.56
N GLU A 318 -12.37 -3.50 14.44
CA GLU A 318 -13.50 -2.60 14.24
C GLU A 318 -13.54 -1.55 15.35
N TYR A 319 -13.79 -0.30 14.97
CA TYR A 319 -13.93 0.82 15.87
C TYR A 319 -15.36 1.36 15.79
N ARG A 320 -16.00 1.55 16.93
CA ARG A 320 -17.36 2.09 17.04
C ARG A 320 -17.38 3.31 17.92
N LEU A 321 -17.95 4.40 17.44
CA LEU A 321 -18.30 5.56 18.25
C LEU A 321 -19.72 5.37 18.79
N MET A 322 -19.85 5.16 20.09
CA MET A 322 -21.10 4.82 20.76
C MET A 322 -21.65 6.00 21.56
N ASN A 323 -22.92 6.35 21.36
CA ASN A 323 -23.67 7.12 22.36
C ASN A 323 -24.07 6.15 23.49
N THR A 324 -23.48 6.31 24.68
CA THR A 324 -23.70 5.41 25.81
C THR A 324 -25.07 5.58 26.47
N ALA A 325 -25.71 6.74 26.34
CA ALA A 325 -27.05 6.98 26.87
C ALA A 325 -28.15 6.30 26.03
N GLU A 326 -27.93 6.20 24.72
CA GLU A 326 -28.92 5.66 23.77
C GLU A 326 -28.57 4.24 23.25
N ASP A 327 -27.43 3.69 23.65
CA ASP A 327 -26.85 2.44 23.12
C ASP A 327 -26.81 2.40 21.59
N LYS A 328 -26.41 3.53 20.98
CA LYS A 328 -26.48 3.74 19.53
C LYS A 328 -25.09 3.97 18.93
N ILE A 329 -24.82 3.27 17.83
CA ILE A 329 -23.62 3.49 17.00
C ILE A 329 -23.83 4.79 16.21
N ILE A 330 -22.97 5.78 16.47
CA ILE A 330 -22.93 7.07 15.77
C ILE A 330 -22.12 6.93 14.48
N ALA A 331 -20.97 6.28 14.58
CA ALA A 331 -20.06 6.03 13.47
C ALA A 331 -19.32 4.71 13.69
N SER A 332 -18.97 4.03 12.61
CA SER A 332 -18.21 2.79 12.67
C SER A 332 -17.22 2.67 11.53
N SER A 333 -16.04 2.11 11.81
CA SER A 333 -15.03 1.81 10.81
C SER A 333 -14.32 0.50 11.11
N SER A 334 -13.61 -0.04 10.12
CA SER A 334 -12.80 -1.24 10.30
C SER A 334 -11.46 -1.17 9.60
N GLU A 335 -10.44 -1.72 10.23
CA GLU A 335 -9.22 -2.17 9.60
C GLU A 335 -9.45 -3.57 9.05
N LEU A 336 -9.15 -3.79 7.77
CA LEU A 336 -9.26 -5.08 7.12
C LEU A 336 -8.04 -5.31 6.22
N TYR A 337 -7.10 -6.10 6.74
CA TYR A 337 -5.82 -6.34 6.08
C TYR A 337 -5.71 -7.77 5.56
N GLY A 338 -4.94 -7.96 4.49
CA GLY A 338 -4.68 -9.26 3.89
C GLY A 338 -5.77 -9.73 2.91
N PHE A 339 -5.33 -10.25 1.77
CA PHE A 339 -6.20 -10.62 0.67
C PHE A 339 -7.29 -11.65 1.01
N ARG A 340 -7.00 -12.60 1.91
CA ARG A 340 -8.00 -13.58 2.38
C ARG A 340 -9.19 -12.88 3.08
N ASN A 341 -8.92 -11.85 3.87
CA ASN A 341 -9.97 -11.07 4.52
C ASN A 341 -10.72 -10.23 3.49
N ILE A 342 -10.01 -9.67 2.50
CA ILE A 342 -10.61 -8.90 1.39
C ILE A 342 -11.60 -9.78 0.62
N GLN A 343 -11.20 -10.97 0.18
CA GLN A 343 -12.09 -11.90 -0.54
C GLN A 343 -13.36 -12.23 0.27
N ASN A 344 -13.24 -12.40 1.59
CA ASN A 344 -14.40 -12.65 2.45
C ASN A 344 -15.34 -11.44 2.53
N MET A 345 -14.79 -10.23 2.60
CA MET A 345 -15.58 -8.98 2.55
C MET A 345 -16.28 -8.86 1.21
N VAL A 346 -15.57 -9.04 0.09
CA VAL A 346 -16.14 -8.96 -1.26
C VAL A 346 -17.32 -9.91 -1.41
N ARG A 347 -17.16 -11.19 -1.02
CA ARG A 347 -18.26 -12.17 -1.07
C ARG A 347 -19.50 -11.70 -0.32
N LYS A 348 -19.36 -10.97 0.80
CA LYS A 348 -20.50 -10.41 1.55
C LYS A 348 -21.12 -9.20 0.87
N LEU A 349 -20.31 -8.33 0.28
CA LEU A 349 -20.78 -7.13 -0.41
C LEU A 349 -21.50 -7.47 -1.73
N THR A 350 -21.04 -8.51 -2.44
CA THR A 350 -21.50 -8.82 -3.80
C THR A 350 -22.58 -9.92 -3.86
N ASN A 351 -22.60 -10.89 -2.94
CA ASN A 351 -23.59 -11.97 -2.94
C ASN A 351 -24.94 -11.61 -2.28
N THR A 352 -25.37 -10.35 -2.34
CA THR A 352 -26.71 -9.94 -1.87
C THR A 352 -27.85 -10.45 -2.78
N LYS A 353 -27.55 -11.15 -3.88
CA LYS A 353 -28.53 -11.84 -4.74
C LYS A 353 -28.24 -13.34 -4.83
N THR A 354 -28.48 -14.13 -3.77
CA THR A 354 -29.07 -15.50 -3.86
C THR A 354 -29.20 -16.18 -2.49
N THR A 355 -30.46 -16.48 -2.15
CA THR A 355 -30.93 -17.61 -1.32
C THR A 355 -30.43 -17.74 0.12
N THR A 356 -31.40 -17.60 1.03
CA THR A 356 -31.51 -18.34 2.29
C THR A 356 -31.24 -19.84 2.09
N ARG A 357 -29.98 -20.24 1.99
CA ARG A 357 -29.59 -21.62 2.31
C ARG A 357 -29.74 -21.75 3.82
N ASN A 358 -30.85 -22.36 4.23
CA ASN A 358 -31.04 -22.92 5.58
C ASN A 358 -29.90 -23.91 5.87
N VAL A 359 -28.76 -23.40 6.32
CA VAL A 359 -27.73 -24.23 6.94
C VAL A 359 -28.32 -24.68 8.26
N LYS A 360 -28.88 -25.90 8.29
CA LYS A 360 -29.11 -26.63 9.54
C LYS A 360 -27.75 -26.83 10.20
N VAL A 361 -27.34 -25.87 11.02
CA VAL A 361 -26.19 -26.02 11.91
C VAL A 361 -26.52 -27.17 12.85
N LEU A 362 -25.79 -28.28 12.70
CA LEU A 362 -25.84 -29.41 13.61
C LEU A 362 -25.54 -28.87 15.03
N ARG A 363 -26.53 -28.99 15.92
CA ARG A 363 -26.42 -28.64 17.35
C ARG A 363 -25.19 -29.33 17.95
N LYS A 364 -24.15 -28.57 18.26
CA LYS A 364 -23.09 -28.98 19.19
C LYS A 364 -23.66 -28.85 20.61
N ARG A 365 -23.59 -29.94 21.38
CA ARG A 365 -24.13 -30.09 22.74
C ARG A 365 -23.73 -28.94 23.67
N THR A 366 -24.73 -28.34 24.31
CA THR A 366 -24.63 -27.37 25.42
C THR A 366 -24.23 -28.09 26.71
N PRO A 367 -23.49 -27.41 27.61
CA PRO A 367 -23.87 -27.42 29.01
C PRO A 367 -23.98 -25.99 29.57
N GLY A 368 -25.01 -25.78 30.40
CA GLY A 368 -25.00 -24.71 31.41
C GLY A 368 -25.56 -23.36 30.97
N ASN A 369 -26.85 -23.18 31.26
CA ASN A 369 -27.56 -21.91 31.22
C ASN A 369 -27.07 -21.00 32.37
N VAL A 370 -26.46 -19.86 32.05
CA VAL A 370 -26.39 -18.69 32.94
C VAL A 370 -26.86 -17.48 32.14
N LYS A 371 -28.10 -17.06 32.38
CA LYS A 371 -28.63 -15.77 31.94
C LYS A 371 -27.93 -14.67 32.72
N GLY A 372 -26.84 -14.14 32.18
CA GLY A 372 -26.31 -12.83 32.49
C GLY A 372 -26.68 -11.88 31.35
N ASN A 373 -27.57 -10.92 31.63
CA ASN A 373 -27.91 -9.84 30.70
C ASN A 373 -26.78 -8.80 30.72
N THR A 374 -25.68 -9.10 30.03
CA THR A 374 -24.61 -8.14 29.72
C THR A 374 -24.75 -7.78 28.25
N GLY A 375 -24.98 -6.50 27.93
CA GLY A 375 -25.15 -6.01 26.56
C GLY A 375 -24.04 -6.55 25.65
N THR A 376 -24.40 -7.48 24.77
CA THR A 376 -23.43 -8.21 23.95
C THR A 376 -22.98 -7.31 22.81
N VAL A 377 -21.77 -6.76 22.91
CA VAL A 377 -21.08 -6.14 21.79
C VAL A 377 -20.99 -7.17 20.67
N SER A 378 -21.70 -6.92 19.57
CA SER A 378 -21.73 -7.83 18.42
C SER A 378 -20.33 -8.00 17.83
N ALA A 379 -20.01 -9.22 17.38
CA ALA A 379 -18.72 -9.53 16.76
C ALA A 379 -18.42 -8.58 15.58
N ALA A 380 -17.14 -8.28 15.37
CA ALA A 380 -16.71 -7.40 14.29
C ALA A 380 -17.18 -7.93 12.91
N ASP A 381 -17.77 -7.04 12.12
CA ASP A 381 -18.27 -7.31 10.78
C ASP A 381 -17.99 -6.11 9.86
N PRO A 382 -16.78 -6.04 9.27
CA PRO A 382 -16.35 -4.88 8.48
C PRO A 382 -17.35 -4.47 7.39
N SER A 383 -18.02 -5.42 6.73
CA SER A 383 -19.02 -5.15 5.68
C SER A 383 -20.26 -4.38 6.14
N LYS A 384 -20.43 -4.15 7.44
CA LYS A 384 -21.53 -3.38 8.02
C LYS A 384 -21.11 -2.03 8.59
N THR A 385 -19.83 -1.69 8.48
CA THR A 385 -19.32 -0.40 8.97
C THR A 385 -19.59 0.73 7.99
N ASP A 386 -19.36 1.97 8.40
CA ASP A 386 -19.46 3.11 7.48
C ASP A 386 -18.26 3.15 6.54
N PHE A 387 -17.08 2.78 7.04
CA PHE A 387 -15.80 2.94 6.36
C PHE A 387 -14.84 1.77 6.66
N ILE A 388 -14.16 1.26 5.63
CA ILE A 388 -13.13 0.24 5.78
C ILE A 388 -11.79 0.76 5.25
N GLU A 389 -10.79 0.75 6.12
CA GLU A 389 -9.38 0.82 5.75
C GLU A 389 -8.92 -0.56 5.26
N VAL A 390 -8.64 -0.66 3.96
CA VAL A 390 -8.29 -1.94 3.31
C VAL A 390 -6.82 -1.93 2.91
N MET A 391 -6.09 -2.98 3.30
CA MET A 391 -4.70 -3.21 2.87
C MET A 391 -4.55 -4.62 2.30
N ALA A 392 -3.93 -4.75 1.13
CA ALA A 392 -3.75 -6.06 0.48
C ALA A 392 -2.81 -6.99 1.26
N CYS A 393 -1.79 -6.42 1.92
CA CYS A 393 -0.80 -7.17 2.70
C CYS A 393 -1.34 -7.49 4.10
N PRO A 394 -1.14 -8.72 4.63
CA PRO A 394 -1.40 -9.03 6.03
C PRO A 394 -0.46 -8.24 6.94
N GLY A 395 -0.96 -7.67 8.03
CA GLY A 395 -0.25 -6.67 8.84
C GLY A 395 -0.18 -5.28 8.20
N GLY A 396 -0.71 -5.10 6.99
CA GLY A 396 -0.70 -3.81 6.29
C GLY A 396 0.68 -3.39 5.76
N CYS A 397 0.93 -2.09 5.67
CA CYS A 397 2.12 -1.54 5.00
C CYS A 397 3.44 -1.87 5.70
N ILE A 398 3.43 -2.10 7.02
CA ILE A 398 4.63 -2.48 7.80
C ILE A 398 5.18 -3.86 7.42
N ASN A 399 4.37 -4.65 6.69
CA ASN A 399 4.74 -5.94 6.13
C ASN A 399 4.58 -5.95 4.59
N GLY A 400 4.72 -4.78 3.96
CA GLY A 400 4.65 -4.64 2.51
C GLY A 400 5.74 -5.43 1.79
N GLY A 401 5.45 -5.86 0.55
CA GLY A 401 6.35 -6.71 -0.24
C GLY A 401 7.71 -6.07 -0.57
N GLY A 402 7.78 -4.74 -0.61
CA GLY A 402 9.01 -4.00 -0.92
C GLY A 402 9.96 -3.82 0.27
N LEU A 403 9.55 -4.18 1.49
CA LEU A 403 10.37 -4.02 2.69
C LEU A 403 11.51 -5.05 2.77
N LEU A 404 12.43 -4.84 3.72
CA LEU A 404 13.58 -5.73 3.95
C LEU A 404 13.20 -6.83 4.94
N ASN A 405 12.43 -7.80 4.44
CA ASN A 405 12.00 -8.99 5.16
C ASN A 405 12.60 -10.21 4.44
N GLY A 406 13.89 -10.44 4.68
CA GLY A 406 14.67 -11.59 4.17
C GLY A 406 14.29 -12.94 4.77
N GLU A 407 13.26 -12.97 5.60
CA GLU A 407 12.78 -14.16 6.28
C GLU A 407 11.73 -14.89 5.43
N GLN A 408 12.06 -16.12 5.05
CA GLN A 408 11.23 -17.01 4.24
C GLN A 408 10.11 -17.66 5.06
N ASN A 409 10.30 -17.76 6.38
CA ASN A 409 9.30 -18.30 7.28
C ASN A 409 8.20 -17.26 7.58
N SER A 410 6.97 -17.58 7.18
CA SER A 410 5.80 -16.70 7.36
C SER A 410 5.53 -16.33 8.82
N SER A 411 5.83 -17.21 9.78
CA SER A 411 5.63 -16.93 11.21
C SER A 411 6.60 -15.88 11.74
N ARG A 412 7.88 -15.98 11.37
CA ARG A 412 8.92 -15.02 11.76
C ARG A 412 8.76 -13.69 11.03
N ARG A 413 8.32 -13.71 9.77
CA ARG A 413 7.93 -12.49 9.05
C ARG A 413 6.82 -11.73 9.78
N ARG A 414 5.81 -12.45 10.27
CA ARG A 414 4.73 -11.86 11.08
C ARG A 414 5.23 -11.35 12.44
N ALA A 415 6.18 -12.04 13.06
CA ALA A 415 6.80 -11.57 14.29
C ALA A 415 7.55 -10.25 14.07
N LEU A 416 8.39 -10.18 13.04
CA LEU A 416 9.09 -8.95 12.66
C LEU A 416 8.11 -7.80 12.38
N ALA A 417 7.05 -8.05 11.61
CA ALA A 417 6.04 -7.03 11.34
C ALA A 417 5.39 -6.49 12.63
N LYS A 418 5.16 -7.36 13.63
CA LYS A 418 4.60 -6.98 14.93
C LYS A 418 5.60 -6.15 15.75
N ASP A 419 6.88 -6.51 15.71
CA ASP A 419 7.93 -5.77 16.41
C ASP A 419 8.07 -4.37 15.80
N LEU A 420 8.09 -4.27 14.46
CA LEU A 420 8.13 -2.99 13.75
C LEU A 420 6.86 -2.14 13.98
N GLU A 421 5.68 -2.75 14.10
CA GLU A 421 4.45 -2.03 14.45
C GLU A 421 4.54 -1.45 15.88
N SER A 422 5.14 -2.19 16.81
CA SER A 422 5.37 -1.71 18.19
C SER A 422 6.36 -0.54 18.19
N GLU A 423 7.43 -0.62 17.40
CA GLU A 423 8.37 0.49 17.22
C GLU A 423 7.73 1.71 16.55
N TYR A 424 6.83 1.49 15.58
CA TYR A 424 6.06 2.58 14.97
C TYR A 424 5.23 3.33 16.02
N GLU A 425 4.63 2.59 16.95
CA GLU A 425 3.84 3.16 18.03
C GLU A 425 4.69 3.89 19.07
N GLU A 426 5.87 3.38 19.41
CA GLU A 426 6.69 3.86 20.54
C GLU A 426 7.74 4.91 20.16
N LYS A 427 8.36 4.79 18.97
CA LYS A 427 9.55 5.58 18.60
C LYS A 427 9.25 6.81 17.74
N LEU A 428 8.12 6.82 17.03
CA LEU A 428 7.78 7.94 16.14
C LEU A 428 6.94 9.00 16.87
N PRO A 429 7.28 10.29 16.73
CA PRO A 429 6.45 11.38 17.24
C PRO A 429 5.04 11.29 16.67
N ARG A 430 4.01 11.38 17.51
CA ARG A 430 2.61 11.34 17.07
C ARG A 430 2.05 12.75 17.01
N ILE A 431 1.44 13.09 15.87
CA ILE A 431 0.70 14.33 15.69
C ILE A 431 -0.79 14.04 15.56
N SER A 432 -1.61 15.00 15.98
CA SER A 432 -3.04 14.98 15.65
C SER A 432 -3.24 15.56 14.26
N CYS A 433 -3.96 14.87 13.39
CA CYS A 433 -4.31 15.39 12.05
C CYS A 433 -5.39 16.50 12.11
N THR A 434 -5.45 17.27 13.20
CA THR A 434 -6.46 18.32 13.46
C THR A 434 -6.25 19.60 12.68
N GLU A 435 -5.05 19.85 12.18
CA GLU A 435 -4.75 21.10 11.53
C GLU A 435 -5.38 21.12 10.14
N ASP A 436 -6.19 22.16 9.88
CA ASP A 436 -6.65 22.51 8.54
C ASP A 436 -5.43 22.90 7.72
N VAL A 437 -4.75 21.89 7.16
CA VAL A 437 -3.77 22.12 6.10
C VAL A 437 -4.55 22.79 4.96
N ASP A 438 -4.27 24.07 4.68
CA ASP A 438 -4.92 24.82 3.59
C ASP A 438 -4.62 24.11 2.27
N ASP A 439 -5.60 23.33 1.83
CA ASP A 439 -5.51 22.61 0.57
C ASP A 439 -6.79 22.80 -0.21
N ARG A 440 -6.70 23.73 -1.16
CA ARG A 440 -7.75 24.08 -2.11
C ARG A 440 -7.82 23.11 -3.28
N THR A 441 -6.88 22.18 -3.40
CA THR A 441 -6.83 21.19 -4.48
C THR A 441 -7.63 19.95 -4.09
N SER A 442 -8.54 19.51 -4.95
CA SER A 442 -9.21 18.22 -4.79
C SER A 442 -8.24 17.12 -5.22
N TYR A 443 -7.46 16.57 -4.30
CA TYR A 443 -6.54 15.46 -4.56
C TYR A 443 -7.32 14.17 -4.80
N LYS A 444 -7.84 14.00 -6.02
CA LYS A 444 -8.73 12.90 -6.40
C LYS A 444 -8.12 11.98 -7.47
N TYR A 445 -8.40 10.69 -7.36
CA TYR A 445 -8.18 9.70 -8.41
C TYR A 445 -9.39 9.60 -9.34
N GLU A 446 -9.16 9.08 -10.53
CA GLU A 446 -10.20 8.65 -11.46
C GLU A 446 -10.18 7.13 -11.57
N PHE A 447 -11.03 6.45 -10.80
CA PHE A 447 -11.15 4.99 -10.88
C PHE A 447 -12.04 4.59 -12.04
N THR A 448 -11.50 3.75 -12.93
CA THR A 448 -12.25 3.23 -14.07
C THR A 448 -12.41 1.72 -13.90
N PRO A 449 -13.64 1.18 -13.84
CA PRO A 449 -13.86 -0.26 -13.90
C PRO A 449 -13.31 -0.78 -15.22
N ILE A 450 -12.32 -1.67 -15.19
CA ILE A 450 -11.81 -2.31 -16.41
C ILE A 450 -12.73 -3.49 -16.70
N GLU A 451 -13.61 -3.33 -17.68
CA GLU A 451 -14.42 -4.44 -18.17
C GLU A 451 -13.49 -5.52 -18.72
N LYS A 452 -13.64 -6.76 -18.24
CA LYS A 452 -12.97 -7.90 -18.86
C LYS A 452 -13.50 -8.01 -20.28
N SER A 453 -12.62 -7.87 -21.27
CA SER A 453 -12.96 -8.18 -22.65
C SER A 453 -13.62 -9.57 -22.68
N SER A 454 -14.83 -9.63 -23.24
CA SER A 454 -15.54 -10.88 -23.52
C SER A 454 -14.87 -11.70 -24.62
N ASP A 455 -13.80 -11.19 -25.23
CA ASP A 455 -13.02 -11.91 -26.23
C ASP A 455 -12.12 -12.92 -25.53
N VAL A 456 -12.74 -14.01 -25.09
CA VAL A 456 -12.07 -15.29 -25.11
C VAL A 456 -11.72 -15.52 -26.59
N VAL A 457 -10.53 -15.12 -27.00
CA VAL A 457 -9.92 -15.70 -28.20
C VAL A 457 -9.71 -17.16 -27.83
N THR A 458 -10.72 -17.99 -28.11
CA THR A 458 -10.52 -19.42 -28.30
C THR A 458 -9.49 -19.53 -29.41
N VAL A 459 -8.23 -19.68 -29.02
CA VAL A 459 -7.22 -20.24 -29.91
C VAL A 459 -7.68 -21.67 -30.13
N GLY A 460 -8.53 -21.83 -31.15
CA GLY A 460 -8.96 -23.13 -31.61
C GLY A 460 -7.71 -23.91 -31.99
N ASN A 461 -7.59 -25.10 -31.40
CA ASN A 461 -6.70 -26.14 -31.91
C ASN A 461 -7.08 -26.42 -33.37
N THR A 462 -6.44 -25.73 -34.30
CA THR A 462 -6.37 -26.12 -35.71
C THR A 462 -5.02 -25.67 -36.27
N TRP A 463 -4.25 -26.69 -36.64
CA TRP A 463 -2.99 -26.74 -37.39
C TRP A 463 -1.70 -26.73 -36.57
#